data_AF-A0A9P4WZ23-F1
#
_entry.id   AF-A0A9P4WZ23-F1
#
_cell.length_a   1.000
_cell.length_b   1.000
_cell.length_c   1.000
_cell.angle_alpha   90.00
_cell.angle_beta   90.00
_cell.angle_gamma   90.00
#
_symmetry.space_group_name_H-M   'P 1'
#
loop_
_entity.id
_entity.type
_entity.pdbx_description
1 polymer ?
#
loop_
_entity_poly.entity_id
_entity_poly.type
_entity_poly.pdbx_seq_one_letter_code
_entity_poly.pdbx_strand_id
1 'polypeptide(L)'
;MSNYWTPQLYVKFKNGTFMPVPEVGDPDDVTGGMTAYYLQRRGDDPNEKLHAFPEGFRMIAGDPFTRSFGNNSAAKAISYSCLSGPNLPETNKMPNYNCPGGLRAQVFFPSCWNGKDVDTPDHKSHMSYPVGQEYNTGACPPEFPIHMVSLFYEVLYDTSPFLDQWDGDQHPFVFSNGDATGYGFHGDFINGWDIDVLQRAIDECADDSGQVEKCPVLTQFTAQECQECRLPEQVDEVNDGHLEKLPGCNPITGEGARAVPQQCNDGVKLGIRQTNYVDLTSTKKWEYIGCGRDNIGDRAFTGPSWSRDNTTVESCVDFCSTEGYTYAGLEYKGECFCADKLDERHAPKAGIMGACSMKCTGNPDQVCGGWAAMSIYHACPENGPCANNEEFGKATAKAKRAAMEAPVLLKKKVRTHPREIVVA
;
A
#
# COMPACT_ATOMS: atom_id res chain seq x y z
N MET A 1 9.30 4.38 3.43
CA MET A 1 8.05 3.66 3.14
C MET A 1 8.39 2.46 2.30
N SER A 2 7.98 1.28 2.75
CA SER A 2 8.11 0.05 1.95
C SER A 2 7.09 0.03 0.83
N ASN A 3 7.39 -0.66 -0.27
CA ASN A 3 6.46 -0.88 -1.37
C ASN A 3 6.24 -2.38 -1.56
N TYR A 4 4.98 -2.75 -1.73
CA TYR A 4 4.51 -4.12 -1.92
C TYR A 4 3.63 -4.12 -3.16
N TRP A 5 3.91 -5.00 -4.11
CA TRP A 5 3.15 -5.04 -5.36
C TRP A 5 2.90 -6.47 -5.82
N THR A 6 1.72 -6.70 -6.40
CA THR A 6 1.30 -7.94 -7.05
C THR A 6 0.55 -7.61 -8.33
N PRO A 7 0.51 -8.52 -9.33
CA PRO A 7 -0.26 -8.25 -10.55
C PRO A 7 -1.76 -8.22 -10.25
N GLN A 8 -2.45 -7.18 -10.73
CA GLN A 8 -3.91 -7.06 -10.65
C GLN A 8 -4.60 -8.23 -11.36
N LEU A 9 -5.64 -8.79 -10.72
CA LEU A 9 -6.52 -9.78 -11.35
C LEU A 9 -7.61 -9.09 -12.17
N TYR A 10 -7.86 -9.58 -13.38
CA TYR A 10 -8.95 -9.14 -14.24
C TYR A 10 -9.92 -10.29 -14.52
N VAL A 11 -11.20 -9.98 -14.62
CA VAL A 11 -12.19 -10.87 -15.24
C VAL A 11 -12.17 -10.63 -16.75
N LYS A 12 -12.15 -11.71 -17.54
CA LYS A 12 -12.43 -11.68 -18.98
C LYS A 12 -13.90 -12.03 -19.18
N PHE A 13 -14.69 -11.05 -19.56
CA PHE A 13 -16.11 -11.25 -19.86
C PHE A 13 -16.31 -12.09 -21.12
N LYS A 14 -17.46 -12.76 -21.21
CA LYS A 14 -17.86 -13.54 -22.40
C LYS A 14 -17.89 -12.72 -23.69
N ASN A 15 -18.09 -11.40 -23.59
CA ASN A 15 -18.04 -10.47 -24.73
C ASN A 15 -16.60 -10.09 -25.16
N GLY A 16 -15.58 -10.56 -24.44
CA GLY A 16 -14.16 -10.31 -24.72
C GLY A 16 -13.55 -9.10 -24.00
N THR A 17 -14.33 -8.29 -23.28
CA THR A 17 -13.83 -7.16 -22.48
C THR A 17 -13.27 -7.61 -21.13
N PHE A 18 -12.57 -6.71 -20.45
CA PHE A 18 -11.91 -6.94 -19.16
C PHE A 18 -12.36 -5.92 -18.12
N MET A 19 -12.32 -6.29 -16.86
CA MET A 19 -12.45 -5.34 -15.74
C MET A 19 -11.62 -5.84 -14.57
N PRO A 20 -10.98 -4.96 -13.78
CA PRO A 20 -10.29 -5.38 -12.57
C PRO A 20 -11.28 -6.09 -11.63
N VAL A 21 -10.86 -7.23 -11.07
CA VAL A 21 -11.59 -7.91 -10.01
C VAL A 21 -11.34 -7.13 -8.72
N PRO A 22 -12.38 -6.70 -7.99
CA PRO A 22 -12.20 -5.96 -6.74
C PRO A 22 -11.36 -6.75 -5.73
N GLU A 23 -10.40 -6.08 -5.11
CA GLU A 23 -9.66 -6.61 -3.98
C GLU A 23 -10.45 -6.35 -2.70
N VAL A 24 -10.54 -7.36 -1.84
CA VAL A 24 -11.22 -7.29 -0.55
C VAL A 24 -10.18 -6.96 0.50
N GLY A 25 -10.34 -5.81 1.14
CA GLY A 25 -9.51 -5.42 2.27
C GLY A 25 -9.96 -6.09 3.57
N ASP A 26 -9.41 -5.65 4.69
CA ASP A 26 -9.89 -6.04 6.01
C ASP A 26 -11.38 -5.66 6.21
N PRO A 27 -12.11 -6.25 7.18
CA PRO A 27 -13.56 -6.06 7.32
C PRO A 27 -14.06 -4.60 7.41
N ASP A 28 -13.21 -3.69 7.87
CA ASP A 28 -13.49 -2.25 7.96
C ASP A 28 -12.91 -1.45 6.79
N ASP A 29 -12.15 -2.08 5.90
CA ASP A 29 -11.54 -1.49 4.71
C ASP A 29 -12.45 -1.58 3.48
N VAL A 30 -12.88 -0.41 3.01
CA VAL A 30 -13.75 -0.27 1.83
C VAL A 30 -12.96 -0.04 0.54
N THR A 31 -11.63 -0.07 0.63
CA THR A 31 -10.72 0.40 -0.43
C THR A 31 -9.97 -0.72 -1.10
N GLY A 32 -9.99 -1.90 -0.49
CA GLY A 32 -9.31 -3.09 -0.97
C GLY A 32 -7.82 -3.07 -0.65
N GLY A 33 -7.12 -4.13 -1.05
CA GLY A 33 -5.67 -4.19 -0.99
C GLY A 33 -5.16 -5.59 -0.70
N MET A 34 -3.94 -5.62 -0.16
CA MET A 34 -3.19 -6.82 0.14
C MET A 34 -2.73 -6.80 1.58
N THR A 35 -2.79 -7.95 2.24
CA THR A 35 -2.21 -8.12 3.57
C THR A 35 -0.76 -8.57 3.43
N ALA A 36 0.18 -7.77 3.94
CA ALA A 36 1.59 -8.11 4.01
C ALA A 36 1.96 -8.60 5.42
N TYR A 37 2.37 -9.86 5.50
CA TYR A 37 2.74 -10.52 6.75
C TYR A 37 4.25 -10.59 6.90
N TYR A 38 4.72 -10.17 8.08
CA TYR A 38 6.08 -10.36 8.57
C TYR A 38 6.07 -11.50 9.58
N LEU A 39 6.50 -12.68 9.14
CA LEU A 39 6.38 -13.92 9.86
C LEU A 39 7.72 -14.35 10.47
N GLN A 40 7.70 -14.68 11.76
CA GLN A 40 8.88 -15.17 12.48
C GLN A 40 9.11 -16.68 12.23
N ARG A 41 9.26 -17.06 10.95
CA ARG A 41 9.58 -18.44 10.55
C ARG A 41 11.06 -18.70 10.79
N ARG A 42 11.38 -19.42 11.87
CA ARG A 42 12.76 -19.83 12.18
C ARG A 42 13.06 -21.16 11.52
N GLY A 43 14.35 -21.45 11.33
CA GLY A 43 14.82 -22.73 10.86
C GLY A 43 14.77 -23.81 11.96
N ASP A 44 15.73 -24.74 11.89
CA ASP A 44 15.75 -25.90 12.79
C ASP A 44 16.05 -25.51 14.25
N ASP A 45 16.72 -24.38 14.48
CA ASP A 45 16.94 -23.82 15.82
C ASP A 45 15.80 -22.84 16.18
N PRO A 46 14.96 -23.17 17.17
CA PRO A 46 13.89 -22.27 17.61
C PRO A 46 14.40 -20.96 18.23
N ASN A 47 15.69 -20.87 18.56
CA ASN A 47 16.34 -19.66 19.07
C ASN A 47 17.11 -18.88 17.99
N GLU A 48 17.13 -19.36 16.74
CA GLU A 48 17.81 -18.68 15.63
C GLU A 48 17.36 -17.22 15.54
N LYS A 49 18.31 -16.28 15.51
CA LYS A 49 17.96 -14.87 15.37
C LYS A 49 17.55 -14.57 13.92
N LEU A 50 16.35 -13.99 13.77
CA LEU A 50 15.89 -13.46 12.48
C LEU A 50 16.34 -12.01 12.29
N HIS A 51 16.54 -11.65 11.04
CA HIS A 51 17.07 -10.35 10.66
C HIS A 51 16.04 -9.48 9.92
N ALA A 52 16.03 -8.19 10.24
CA ALA A 52 15.32 -7.19 9.46
C ALA A 52 15.97 -7.01 8.06
N PHE A 53 15.19 -6.50 7.12
CA PHE A 53 15.69 -6.13 5.79
C PHE A 53 16.63 -4.92 5.87
N PRO A 54 17.80 -4.93 5.20
CA PRO A 54 18.71 -3.80 5.20
C PRO A 54 18.17 -2.64 4.33
N GLU A 55 18.81 -1.48 4.44
CA GLU A 55 18.44 -0.30 3.65
C GLU A 55 18.60 -0.57 2.15
N GLY A 56 17.63 -0.13 1.35
CA GLY A 56 17.65 -0.31 -0.10
C GLY A 56 17.38 -1.75 -0.58
N PHE A 57 17.01 -2.66 0.34
CA PHE A 57 16.74 -4.05 0.01
C PHE A 57 15.54 -4.21 -0.94
N ARG A 58 15.68 -5.08 -1.96
CA ARG A 58 14.62 -5.36 -2.95
C ARG A 58 14.61 -6.82 -3.32
N MET A 59 13.43 -7.41 -3.43
CA MET A 59 13.31 -8.80 -3.90
C MET A 59 12.00 -9.06 -4.64
N ILE A 60 12.02 -10.06 -5.50
CA ILE A 60 10.83 -10.59 -6.19
C ILE A 60 10.66 -12.07 -5.85
N ALA A 61 9.43 -12.47 -5.52
CA ALA A 61 9.03 -13.88 -5.39
C ALA A 61 8.06 -14.26 -6.51
N GLY A 62 8.22 -15.44 -7.11
CA GLY A 62 7.46 -15.84 -8.30
C GLY A 62 8.08 -15.35 -9.59
N ASP A 63 7.36 -15.43 -10.71
CA ASP A 63 7.89 -15.05 -12.02
C ASP A 63 6.78 -14.71 -13.02
N PRO A 64 6.68 -13.46 -13.52
CA PRO A 64 5.57 -13.01 -14.35
C PRO A 64 5.39 -13.80 -15.65
N PHE A 65 6.42 -14.50 -16.12
CA PHE A 65 6.38 -15.20 -17.41
C PHE A 65 6.09 -16.69 -17.28
N THR A 66 6.04 -17.25 -16.07
CA THR A 66 5.80 -18.68 -15.88
C THR A 66 4.36 -19.06 -16.21
N ARG A 67 4.18 -20.19 -16.92
CA ARG A 67 2.88 -20.75 -17.34
C ARG A 67 2.76 -22.25 -17.09
N SER A 68 3.65 -22.83 -16.29
CA SER A 68 3.63 -24.25 -15.93
C SER A 68 4.26 -24.46 -14.56
N PHE A 69 3.84 -25.53 -13.87
CA PHE A 69 4.33 -25.83 -12.54
C PHE A 69 5.78 -26.37 -12.58
N GLY A 70 6.72 -25.63 -11.99
CA GLY A 70 8.13 -25.99 -11.95
C GLY A 70 8.53 -27.03 -10.90
N ASN A 71 7.61 -27.45 -10.03
CA ASN A 71 7.84 -28.37 -8.90
C ASN A 71 9.11 -28.06 -8.07
N ASN A 72 9.29 -26.79 -7.71
CA ASN A 72 10.37 -26.30 -6.86
C ASN A 72 9.81 -25.37 -5.77
N SER A 73 10.62 -24.96 -4.80
CA SER A 73 10.17 -24.13 -3.67
C SER A 73 9.51 -22.82 -4.11
N ALA A 74 10.04 -22.16 -5.15
CA ALA A 74 9.44 -20.93 -5.69
C ALA A 74 8.04 -21.17 -6.27
N ALA A 75 7.83 -22.29 -6.98
CA ALA A 75 6.52 -22.65 -7.51
C ALA A 75 5.54 -23.08 -6.42
N LYS A 76 6.03 -23.73 -5.35
CA LYS A 76 5.20 -24.13 -4.18
C LYS A 76 4.82 -22.93 -3.31
N ALA A 77 5.63 -21.87 -3.30
CA ALA A 77 5.41 -20.66 -2.53
C ALA A 77 4.29 -19.77 -3.09
N ILE A 78 3.76 -20.09 -4.27
CA ILE A 78 2.56 -19.47 -4.84
C ILE A 78 1.39 -20.42 -4.68
N SER A 79 0.34 -19.99 -3.98
CA SER A 79 -0.85 -20.81 -3.80
C SER A 79 -2.14 -20.01 -3.95
N TYR A 80 -3.23 -20.74 -4.15
CA TYR A 80 -4.57 -20.23 -4.30
C TYR A 80 -5.53 -21.00 -3.40
N SER A 81 -6.45 -20.27 -2.77
CA SER A 81 -7.51 -20.85 -1.96
C SER A 81 -8.87 -20.28 -2.32
N CYS A 82 -9.88 -21.14 -2.24
CA CYS A 82 -11.27 -20.79 -2.51
C CYS A 82 -11.96 -20.49 -1.18
N LEU A 83 -12.31 -19.23 -0.92
CA LEU A 83 -12.75 -18.79 0.42
C LEU A 83 -14.19 -19.20 0.77
N SER A 84 -14.98 -19.60 -0.22
CA SER A 84 -16.22 -20.36 -0.01
C SER A 84 -16.52 -21.18 -1.24
N GLY A 85 -17.15 -22.35 -1.06
CA GLY A 85 -17.37 -23.32 -2.13
C GLY A 85 -16.92 -24.70 -1.71
N PRO A 86 -16.41 -25.53 -2.64
CA PRO A 86 -15.85 -26.83 -2.32
C PRO A 86 -14.70 -26.68 -1.31
N ASN A 87 -14.77 -27.41 -0.18
CA ASN A 87 -13.69 -27.45 0.82
C ASN A 87 -12.50 -28.27 0.28
N LEU A 88 -11.78 -27.69 -0.68
CA LEU A 88 -10.65 -28.31 -1.37
C LEU A 88 -9.32 -27.74 -0.85
N PRO A 89 -8.23 -28.52 -0.92
CA PRO A 89 -6.90 -28.02 -0.59
C PRO A 89 -6.48 -26.85 -1.49
N GLU A 90 -5.54 -26.05 -0.99
CA GLU A 90 -4.88 -25.01 -1.81
C GLU A 90 -4.22 -25.62 -3.05
N THR A 91 -4.18 -24.83 -4.13
CA THR A 91 -3.59 -25.22 -5.40
C THR A 91 -2.46 -24.28 -5.80
N ASN A 92 -1.46 -24.74 -6.55
CA ASN A 92 -0.39 -23.87 -7.09
C ASN A 92 -0.74 -23.26 -8.47
N LYS A 93 -2.04 -23.30 -8.82
CA LYS A 93 -2.63 -22.67 -10.01
C LYS A 93 -4.00 -22.15 -9.65
N MET A 94 -4.53 -21.22 -10.44
CA MET A 94 -5.88 -20.72 -10.23
C MET A 94 -6.90 -21.87 -10.31
N PRO A 95 -7.84 -21.96 -9.36
CA PRO A 95 -8.80 -23.05 -9.31
C PRO A 95 -9.79 -22.98 -10.48
N ASN A 96 -9.94 -24.08 -11.20
CA ASN A 96 -10.97 -24.28 -12.22
C ASN A 96 -12.24 -24.86 -11.59
N TYR A 97 -12.74 -24.17 -10.56
CA TYR A 97 -14.04 -24.41 -9.96
C TYR A 97 -14.50 -23.14 -9.25
N ASN A 98 -15.82 -22.93 -9.21
CA ASN A 98 -16.39 -21.68 -8.76
C ASN A 98 -16.08 -21.37 -7.30
N CYS A 99 -15.58 -20.16 -7.03
CA CYS A 99 -15.28 -19.61 -5.73
C CYS A 99 -16.24 -18.47 -5.36
N PRO A 100 -17.48 -18.78 -4.93
CA PRO A 100 -18.47 -17.76 -4.60
C PRO A 100 -18.10 -16.85 -3.43
N GLY A 101 -17.18 -17.26 -2.55
CA GLY A 101 -16.72 -16.45 -1.42
C GLY A 101 -15.46 -15.65 -1.70
N GLY A 102 -14.96 -15.66 -2.93
CA GLY A 102 -13.71 -15.02 -3.30
C GLY A 102 -12.56 -15.99 -3.56
N LEU A 103 -11.58 -15.50 -4.29
CA LEU A 103 -10.31 -16.17 -4.57
C LEU A 103 -9.22 -15.52 -3.71
N ARG A 104 -8.52 -16.32 -2.92
CA ARG A 104 -7.29 -15.89 -2.26
C ARG A 104 -6.09 -16.28 -3.10
N ALA A 105 -5.22 -15.32 -3.40
CA ALA A 105 -3.91 -15.53 -4.00
C ALA A 105 -2.80 -15.25 -2.97
N GLN A 106 -1.77 -16.08 -2.98
CA GLN A 106 -0.73 -16.09 -1.96
C GLN A 106 0.64 -16.16 -2.59
N VAL A 107 1.60 -15.40 -2.04
CA VAL A 107 3.02 -15.54 -2.39
C VAL A 107 3.91 -15.40 -1.15
N PHE A 108 4.73 -16.42 -0.91
CA PHE A 108 5.79 -16.40 0.09
C PHE A 108 7.11 -16.03 -0.54
N PHE A 109 7.85 -15.13 0.10
CA PHE A 109 9.16 -14.72 -0.37
C PHE A 109 10.28 -15.65 0.13
N PRO A 110 11.38 -15.76 -0.62
CA PRO A 110 12.60 -16.40 -0.09
C PRO A 110 13.10 -15.63 1.13
N SER A 111 13.45 -16.34 2.20
CA SER A 111 13.86 -15.75 3.49
C SER A 111 15.36 -15.84 3.80
N CYS A 112 16.15 -16.51 2.96
CA CYS A 112 17.59 -16.69 3.18
C CYS A 112 18.39 -15.75 2.30
N TRP A 113 19.12 -14.82 2.91
CA TRP A 113 19.89 -13.80 2.23
C TRP A 113 21.40 -14.12 2.22
N ASN A 114 22.07 -13.76 1.13
CA ASN A 114 23.51 -13.95 0.97
C ASN A 114 24.39 -13.07 1.90
N GLY A 115 23.76 -12.15 2.65
CA GLY A 115 24.44 -11.29 3.62
C GLY A 115 25.22 -10.12 3.01
N LYS A 116 25.10 -9.89 1.70
CA LYS A 116 25.92 -8.93 0.96
C LYS A 116 25.12 -8.01 0.06
N ASP A 117 24.34 -8.56 -0.85
CA ASP A 117 23.74 -7.80 -1.95
C ASP A 117 22.31 -7.41 -1.56
N VAL A 118 22.03 -6.11 -1.46
CA VAL A 118 20.68 -5.62 -1.14
C VAL A 118 19.73 -5.67 -2.34
N ASP A 119 20.29 -5.76 -3.54
CA ASP A 119 19.54 -5.97 -4.77
C ASP A 119 20.47 -6.59 -5.83
N THR A 120 19.93 -7.45 -6.69
CA THR A 120 20.64 -8.00 -7.85
C THR A 120 19.91 -7.58 -9.13
N PRO A 121 20.54 -7.61 -10.32
CA PRO A 121 19.88 -7.18 -11.56
C PRO A 121 18.58 -7.92 -11.90
N ASP A 122 18.40 -9.13 -11.37
CA ASP A 122 17.20 -9.96 -11.51
C ASP A 122 16.25 -9.88 -10.31
N HIS A 123 16.60 -9.09 -9.29
CA HIS A 123 15.92 -8.93 -8.00
C HIS A 123 15.71 -10.26 -7.22
N LYS A 124 16.51 -11.30 -7.53
CA LYS A 124 16.28 -12.67 -7.02
C LYS A 124 17.54 -13.38 -6.56
N SER A 125 18.62 -13.31 -7.32
CA SER A 125 19.82 -14.15 -7.10
C SER A 125 20.54 -13.93 -5.77
N HIS A 126 20.26 -12.84 -5.04
CA HIS A 126 20.77 -12.60 -3.69
C HIS A 126 19.97 -13.29 -2.59
N MET A 127 18.86 -13.96 -2.94
CA MET A 127 17.97 -14.67 -2.04
C MET A 127 17.83 -16.15 -2.39
N SER A 128 17.53 -16.95 -1.37
CA SER A 128 17.13 -18.36 -1.51
C SER A 128 15.97 -18.67 -0.58
N TYR A 129 15.17 -19.65 -0.97
CA TYR A 129 14.29 -20.34 -0.03
C TYR A 129 15.12 -21.21 0.93
N PRO A 130 14.60 -21.48 2.14
CA PRO A 130 15.16 -22.49 3.04
C PRO A 130 15.37 -23.86 2.38
N VAL A 131 16.34 -24.63 2.90
CA VAL A 131 16.54 -26.01 2.45
C VAL A 131 15.43 -26.92 2.96
N GLY A 132 14.97 -27.84 2.11
CA GLY A 132 13.90 -28.77 2.45
C GLY A 132 12.87 -28.89 1.34
N GLN A 133 11.74 -29.53 1.67
CA GLN A 133 10.60 -29.64 0.76
C GLN A 133 9.56 -28.52 0.95
N GLU A 134 9.66 -27.79 2.06
CA GLU A 134 8.81 -26.66 2.41
C GLU A 134 9.53 -25.35 2.07
N TYR A 135 8.80 -24.39 1.50
CA TYR A 135 9.37 -23.11 1.07
C TYR A 135 9.45 -22.08 2.20
N ASN A 136 8.72 -22.26 3.30
CA ASN A 136 8.57 -21.27 4.37
C ASN A 136 9.08 -21.75 5.74
N THR A 137 9.75 -22.89 5.80
CA THR A 137 10.33 -23.47 7.02
C THR A 137 11.62 -24.22 6.70
N GLY A 138 12.51 -24.30 7.68
CA GLY A 138 13.80 -25.00 7.56
C GLY A 138 15.00 -24.07 7.63
N ALA A 139 16.19 -24.66 7.64
CA ALA A 139 17.46 -23.93 7.73
C ALA A 139 17.79 -23.22 6.41
N CYS A 140 18.58 -22.15 6.49
CA CYS A 140 19.11 -21.51 5.30
C CYS A 140 20.28 -22.29 4.68
N PRO A 141 20.41 -22.31 3.33
CA PRO A 141 21.58 -22.86 2.69
C PRO A 141 22.87 -22.15 3.12
N PRO A 142 24.04 -22.81 3.14
CA PRO A 142 25.31 -22.19 3.53
C PRO A 142 25.69 -20.94 2.71
N GLU A 143 25.27 -20.88 1.46
CA GLU A 143 25.51 -19.74 0.55
C GLU A 143 24.62 -18.53 0.87
N PHE A 144 23.54 -18.72 1.64
CA PHE A 144 22.57 -17.71 2.03
C PHE A 144 22.39 -17.69 3.55
N PRO A 145 23.44 -17.38 4.33
CA PRO A 145 23.50 -17.70 5.76
C PRO A 145 22.63 -16.80 6.66
N ILE A 146 22.06 -15.72 6.13
CA ILE A 146 21.29 -14.76 6.93
C ILE A 146 19.80 -15.05 6.79
N HIS A 147 19.18 -15.60 7.83
CA HIS A 147 17.74 -15.83 7.87
C HIS A 147 17.01 -14.53 8.22
N MET A 148 16.27 -14.00 7.25
CA MET A 148 15.47 -12.80 7.40
C MET A 148 14.09 -13.13 7.94
N VAL A 149 13.40 -12.13 8.50
CA VAL A 149 11.96 -12.23 8.73
C VAL A 149 11.26 -12.61 7.42
N SER A 150 10.37 -13.60 7.47
CA SER A 150 9.69 -14.06 6.26
C SER A 150 8.61 -13.07 5.85
N LEU A 151 8.60 -12.72 4.56
CA LEU A 151 7.53 -11.91 3.97
C LEU A 151 6.54 -12.81 3.25
N PHE A 152 5.26 -12.62 3.53
CA PHE A 152 4.17 -13.37 2.93
C PHE A 152 3.05 -12.40 2.54
N TYR A 153 2.56 -12.50 1.31
CA TYR A 153 1.46 -11.69 0.82
C TYR A 153 0.21 -12.54 0.67
N GLU A 154 -0.92 -11.97 1.09
CA GLU A 154 -2.25 -12.49 0.88
C GLU A 154 -3.11 -11.44 0.19
N VAL A 155 -3.63 -11.77 -0.99
CA VAL A 155 -4.54 -10.92 -1.74
C VAL A 155 -5.88 -11.63 -1.88
N LEU A 156 -6.96 -10.95 -1.49
CA LEU A 156 -8.30 -11.48 -1.57
C LEU A 156 -9.03 -10.80 -2.71
N TYR A 157 -9.58 -11.59 -3.64
CA TYR A 157 -10.33 -11.09 -4.79
C TYR A 157 -11.81 -11.45 -4.66
N ASP A 158 -12.70 -10.45 -4.77
CA ASP A 158 -14.14 -10.69 -4.82
C ASP A 158 -14.58 -11.21 -6.19
N THR A 159 -14.65 -12.54 -6.28
CA THR A 159 -15.10 -13.23 -7.49
C THR A 159 -16.61 -13.44 -7.55
N SER A 160 -17.35 -13.08 -6.50
CA SER A 160 -18.80 -13.27 -6.40
C SER A 160 -19.63 -12.51 -7.44
N PRO A 161 -19.21 -11.35 -7.99
CA PRO A 161 -19.96 -10.67 -9.04
C PRO A 161 -19.86 -11.36 -10.42
N PHE A 162 -18.94 -12.32 -10.60
CA PHE A 162 -18.56 -12.86 -11.91
C PHE A 162 -18.97 -14.32 -12.13
N LEU A 163 -19.90 -14.84 -11.32
CA LEU A 163 -20.34 -16.25 -11.38
C LEU A 163 -20.93 -16.63 -12.75
N ASP A 164 -21.57 -15.68 -13.43
CA ASP A 164 -22.17 -15.86 -14.75
C ASP A 164 -21.15 -15.83 -15.90
N GLN A 165 -19.90 -15.43 -15.63
CA GLN A 165 -18.81 -15.40 -16.62
C GLN A 165 -18.07 -16.73 -16.74
N TRP A 166 -18.26 -17.66 -15.81
CA TRP A 166 -17.70 -19.02 -15.90
C TRP A 166 -18.21 -19.76 -17.14
N ASP A 167 -17.35 -20.60 -17.72
CA ASP A 167 -17.67 -21.51 -18.83
C ASP A 167 -17.44 -22.97 -18.39
N GLY A 168 -18.50 -23.59 -17.86
CA GLY A 168 -18.40 -24.85 -17.14
C GLY A 168 -17.46 -24.71 -15.94
N ASP A 169 -16.40 -25.53 -15.92
CA ASP A 169 -15.39 -25.53 -14.86
C ASP A 169 -14.22 -24.54 -15.15
N GLN A 170 -14.23 -23.81 -16.27
CA GLN A 170 -13.15 -22.86 -16.59
C GLN A 170 -13.41 -21.49 -15.96
N HIS A 171 -12.44 -21.00 -15.20
CA HIS A 171 -12.50 -19.66 -14.61
C HIS A 171 -12.33 -18.57 -15.67
N PRO A 172 -12.96 -17.39 -15.50
CA PRO A 172 -12.84 -16.26 -16.44
C PRO A 172 -11.63 -15.35 -16.15
N PHE A 173 -10.81 -15.66 -15.14
CA PHE A 173 -9.79 -14.72 -14.64
C PHE A 173 -8.44 -14.77 -15.36
N VAL A 174 -7.77 -13.62 -15.40
CA VAL A 174 -6.44 -13.42 -15.97
C VAL A 174 -5.70 -12.34 -15.20
N PHE A 175 -4.42 -12.55 -14.85
CA PHE A 175 -3.60 -11.52 -14.22
C PHE A 175 -3.12 -10.47 -15.24
N SER A 176 -2.77 -9.27 -14.77
CA SER A 176 -2.35 -8.13 -15.60
C SER A 176 -1.17 -8.43 -16.53
N ASN A 177 -0.29 -9.37 -16.14
CA ASN A 177 0.80 -9.91 -16.95
C ASN A 177 0.34 -10.92 -18.03
N GLY A 178 -0.96 -11.02 -18.29
CA GLY A 178 -1.56 -11.91 -19.28
C GLY A 178 -1.60 -13.38 -18.87
N ASP A 179 -1.41 -13.70 -17.59
CA ASP A 179 -1.44 -15.07 -17.10
C ASP A 179 -2.86 -15.56 -16.80
N ALA A 180 -3.36 -16.50 -17.60
CA ALA A 180 -4.65 -17.16 -17.37
C ALA A 180 -4.53 -18.47 -16.56
N THR A 181 -3.37 -18.75 -15.96
CA THR A 181 -3.09 -20.01 -15.25
C THR A 181 -2.90 -19.84 -13.75
N GLY A 182 -2.35 -18.71 -13.32
CA GLY A 182 -1.91 -18.44 -11.94
C GLY A 182 -0.43 -18.73 -11.69
N TYR A 183 0.25 -19.48 -12.56
CA TYR A 183 1.67 -19.77 -12.35
C TYR A 183 2.59 -18.54 -12.47
N GLY A 184 2.10 -17.47 -13.09
CA GLY A 184 2.78 -16.20 -13.27
C GLY A 184 2.51 -15.17 -12.17
N PHE A 185 1.76 -15.52 -11.12
CA PHE A 185 1.62 -14.65 -9.97
C PHE A 185 2.96 -14.45 -9.27
N HIS A 186 3.18 -13.26 -8.77
CA HIS A 186 4.43 -12.85 -8.15
C HIS A 186 4.18 -11.68 -7.21
N GLY A 187 5.12 -11.48 -6.29
CA GLY A 187 5.15 -10.34 -5.41
C GLY A 187 6.49 -9.63 -5.53
N ASP A 188 6.44 -8.31 -5.51
CA ASP A 188 7.60 -7.43 -5.48
C ASP A 188 7.68 -6.77 -4.11
N PHE A 189 8.89 -6.60 -3.59
CA PHE A 189 9.15 -5.96 -2.32
C PHE A 189 10.29 -4.96 -2.45
N ILE A 190 10.06 -3.74 -1.96
CA ILE A 190 11.10 -2.73 -1.73
C ILE A 190 11.05 -2.35 -0.25
N ASN A 191 12.14 -2.56 0.45
CA ASN A 191 12.22 -2.21 1.86
C ASN A 191 12.28 -0.69 2.04
N GLY A 192 11.40 -0.18 2.90
CA GLY A 192 11.47 1.18 3.41
C GLY A 192 11.03 1.27 4.86
N TRP A 193 11.21 0.18 5.63
CA TRP A 193 11.16 0.18 7.08
C TRP A 193 12.31 0.96 7.69
N ASP A 194 12.05 1.59 8.84
CA ASP A 194 13.13 1.88 9.78
C ASP A 194 13.67 0.54 10.30
N ILE A 195 14.94 0.27 10.03
CA ILE A 195 15.56 -1.04 10.25
C ILE A 195 15.61 -1.37 11.74
N ASP A 196 15.88 -0.38 12.59
CA ASP A 196 15.96 -0.58 14.04
C ASP A 196 14.57 -0.83 14.63
N VAL A 197 13.54 -0.17 14.10
CA VAL A 197 12.15 -0.44 14.46
C VAL A 197 11.76 -1.86 14.05
N LEU A 198 12.03 -2.26 12.80
CA LEU A 198 11.68 -3.60 12.32
C LEU A 198 12.44 -4.68 13.09
N GLN A 199 13.74 -4.50 13.35
CA GLN A 199 14.53 -5.46 14.11
C GLN A 199 14.02 -5.60 15.54
N ARG A 200 13.65 -4.50 16.20
CA ARG A 200 13.02 -4.56 17.54
C ARG A 200 11.66 -5.25 17.49
N ALA A 201 10.84 -5.00 16.46
CA ALA A 201 9.57 -5.69 16.31
C ALA A 201 9.79 -7.21 16.14
N ILE A 202 10.78 -7.63 15.35
CA ILE A 202 11.18 -9.04 15.20
C ILE A 202 11.62 -9.64 16.54
N ASP A 203 12.40 -8.90 17.33
CA ASP A 203 12.99 -9.38 18.59
C ASP A 203 11.98 -9.38 19.76
N GLU A 204 11.05 -8.42 19.81
CA GLU A 204 10.18 -8.17 20.97
C GLU A 204 8.71 -8.56 20.76
N CYS A 205 8.22 -8.58 19.52
CA CYS A 205 6.81 -8.86 19.21
C CYS A 205 6.60 -10.34 18.91
N ALA A 206 6.68 -11.16 19.96
CA ALA A 206 6.58 -12.62 19.88
C ALA A 206 5.21 -13.17 20.35
N ASP A 207 4.16 -12.34 20.37
CA ASP A 207 2.83 -12.79 20.79
C ASP A 207 2.21 -13.73 19.75
N ASP A 208 1.84 -14.92 20.20
CA ASP A 208 1.30 -16.01 19.37
C ASP A 208 -0.17 -15.81 18.98
N SER A 209 -0.74 -14.60 19.06
CA SER A 209 -2.12 -14.35 18.60
C SER A 209 -2.23 -13.71 17.24
N GLY A 210 -1.13 -13.23 16.66
CA GLY A 210 -1.15 -12.45 15.42
C GLY A 210 -1.74 -11.05 15.57
N GLN A 211 -2.08 -10.63 16.80
CA GLN A 211 -2.62 -9.30 17.09
C GLN A 211 -1.50 -8.28 17.13
N VAL A 212 -1.43 -7.46 16.10
CA VAL A 212 -0.41 -6.42 15.92
C VAL A 212 -0.48 -5.37 17.02
N GLU A 213 -1.66 -5.13 17.58
CA GLU A 213 -1.90 -4.17 18.66
C GLU A 213 -1.19 -4.56 19.96
N LYS A 214 -0.76 -5.82 20.09
CA LYS A 214 0.03 -6.28 21.22
C LYS A 214 1.53 -6.06 21.05
N CYS A 215 1.99 -5.66 19.87
CA CYS A 215 3.38 -5.35 19.61
C CYS A 215 3.70 -3.94 20.13
N PRO A 216 4.42 -3.79 21.27
CA PRO A 216 4.64 -2.48 21.88
C PRO A 216 5.60 -1.58 21.07
N VAL A 217 6.29 -2.16 20.08
CA VAL A 217 7.24 -1.46 19.21
C VAL A 217 6.51 -0.67 18.11
N LEU A 218 5.33 -1.12 17.69
CA LEU A 218 4.61 -0.57 16.54
C LEU A 218 3.56 0.45 16.97
N THR A 219 3.55 1.59 16.28
CA THR A 219 2.46 2.56 16.41
C THR A 219 1.32 2.12 15.50
N GLN A 220 0.11 2.03 16.06
CA GLN A 220 -1.08 1.63 15.31
C GLN A 220 -1.80 2.87 14.75
N PHE A 221 -2.22 2.78 13.50
CA PHE A 221 -3.17 3.71 12.91
C PHE A 221 -4.59 3.14 13.04
N THR A 222 -5.58 4.02 13.13
CA THR A 222 -6.99 3.60 13.04
C THR A 222 -7.35 3.20 11.61
N ALA A 223 -8.36 2.34 11.42
CA ALA A 223 -8.82 1.95 10.09
C ALA A 223 -9.12 3.16 9.18
N GLN A 224 -9.70 4.23 9.74
CA GLN A 224 -9.94 5.47 9.01
C GLN A 224 -8.63 6.15 8.57
N GLU A 225 -7.60 6.18 9.41
CA GLU A 225 -6.30 6.77 9.07
C GLU A 225 -5.59 5.95 7.97
N CYS A 226 -5.70 4.62 7.99
CA CYS A 226 -5.17 3.78 6.92
C CYS A 226 -5.85 4.08 5.57
N GLN A 227 -7.17 4.24 5.55
CA GLN A 227 -7.93 4.61 4.34
C GLN A 227 -7.58 6.01 3.78
N GLU A 228 -7.00 6.88 4.61
CA GLU A 228 -6.53 8.22 4.27
C GLU A 228 -5.09 8.21 3.71
N CYS A 229 -4.38 7.08 3.72
CA CYS A 229 -3.01 6.95 3.24
C CYS A 229 -2.96 6.53 1.76
N ARG A 230 -3.39 7.43 0.86
CA ARG A 230 -3.49 7.16 -0.58
C ARG A 230 -2.70 8.14 -1.42
N LEU A 231 -1.89 7.60 -2.32
CA LEU A 231 -1.22 8.39 -3.34
C LEU A 231 -2.21 8.86 -4.41
N PRO A 232 -2.06 10.10 -4.93
CA PRO A 232 -2.80 10.53 -6.09
C PRO A 232 -2.37 9.72 -7.33
N GLU A 233 -3.28 9.58 -8.28
CA GLU A 233 -3.00 8.93 -9.56
C GLU A 233 -1.87 9.67 -10.31
N GLN A 234 -0.89 8.91 -10.82
CA GLN A 234 0.29 9.44 -11.52
C GLN A 234 0.35 9.04 -13.00
N VAL A 235 -0.52 8.12 -13.42
CA VAL A 235 -0.57 7.60 -14.79
C VAL A 235 -1.94 7.95 -15.36
N ASP A 236 -1.95 8.68 -16.47
CA ASP A 236 -3.18 8.99 -17.20
C ASP A 236 -3.55 7.79 -18.08
N GLU A 237 -4.13 6.76 -17.44
CA GLU A 237 -4.56 5.52 -18.10
C GLU A 237 -5.93 5.09 -17.54
N VAL A 238 -6.83 4.71 -18.44
CA VAL A 238 -8.10 4.09 -18.06
C VAL A 238 -7.82 2.65 -17.61
N ASN A 239 -7.92 2.42 -16.31
CA ASN A 239 -7.61 1.12 -15.68
C ASN A 239 -8.83 0.46 -15.03
N ASP A 240 -10.00 1.10 -15.08
CA ASP A 240 -11.26 0.64 -14.53
C ASP A 240 -12.37 0.51 -15.60
N GLY A 241 -13.52 -0.02 -15.20
CA GLY A 241 -14.63 -0.30 -16.11
C GLY A 241 -14.33 -1.40 -17.14
N HIS A 242 -15.05 -1.38 -18.26
CA HIS A 242 -14.90 -2.37 -19.33
C HIS A 242 -13.79 -1.97 -20.31
N LEU A 243 -12.65 -2.65 -20.22
CA LEU A 243 -11.48 -2.48 -21.08
C LEU A 243 -11.56 -3.43 -22.28
N GLU A 244 -11.16 -2.96 -23.46
CA GLU A 244 -11.11 -3.80 -24.67
C GLU A 244 -9.93 -4.80 -24.67
N LYS A 245 -8.88 -4.49 -23.90
CA LYS A 245 -7.65 -5.28 -23.75
C LYS A 245 -7.07 -5.07 -22.35
N LEU A 246 -6.17 -5.95 -21.92
CA LEU A 246 -5.39 -5.73 -20.70
C LEU A 246 -4.46 -4.51 -20.86
N PRO A 247 -4.30 -3.69 -19.81
CA PRO A 247 -3.26 -2.68 -19.73
C PRO A 247 -1.86 -3.23 -20.02
N GLY A 248 -0.97 -2.37 -20.54
CA GLY A 248 0.43 -2.72 -20.80
C GLY A 248 0.67 -3.70 -21.97
N CYS A 249 -0.31 -3.87 -22.87
CA CYS A 249 -0.22 -4.74 -24.06
C CYS A 249 0.11 -6.21 -23.74
N ASN A 250 -0.32 -6.71 -22.57
CA ASN A 250 -0.02 -8.07 -22.15
C ASN A 250 -0.95 -9.09 -22.86
N PRO A 251 -0.43 -9.97 -23.73
CA PRO A 251 -1.25 -10.99 -24.39
C PRO A 251 -1.65 -12.09 -23.40
N ILE A 252 -2.88 -12.57 -23.53
CA ILE A 252 -3.36 -13.68 -22.72
C ILE A 252 -2.65 -14.96 -23.16
N THR A 253 -2.07 -15.66 -22.20
CA THR A 253 -1.33 -16.90 -22.41
C THR A 253 -1.78 -17.95 -21.40
N GLY A 254 -2.01 -19.17 -21.89
CA GLY A 254 -2.44 -20.31 -21.09
C GLY A 254 -1.28 -21.21 -20.69
N GLU A 255 -1.61 -22.43 -20.22
CA GLU A 255 -0.64 -23.38 -19.69
C GLU A 255 0.37 -23.85 -20.75
N GLY A 256 1.64 -23.97 -20.33
CA GLY A 256 2.72 -24.53 -21.14
C GLY A 256 3.97 -23.66 -21.15
N ALA A 257 4.33 -23.19 -22.34
CA ALA A 257 5.56 -22.44 -22.56
C ALA A 257 5.54 -21.10 -21.82
N ARG A 258 6.72 -20.69 -21.38
CA ARG A 258 6.95 -19.39 -20.75
C ARG A 258 6.48 -18.26 -21.66
N ALA A 259 5.79 -17.27 -21.11
CA ALA A 259 5.27 -16.14 -21.86
C ALA A 259 6.40 -15.28 -22.46
N VAL A 260 6.17 -14.74 -23.65
CA VAL A 260 7.12 -13.87 -24.35
C VAL A 260 6.72 -12.41 -24.12
N PRO A 261 7.58 -11.59 -23.49
CA PRO A 261 7.31 -10.16 -23.30
C PRO A 261 7.00 -9.49 -24.63
N GLN A 262 5.97 -8.64 -24.65
CA GLN A 262 5.63 -7.82 -25.82
C GLN A 262 6.10 -6.39 -25.59
N GLN A 263 6.55 -5.72 -26.65
CA GLN A 263 6.75 -4.27 -26.59
C GLN A 263 5.39 -3.58 -26.69
N CYS A 264 5.07 -2.78 -25.67
CA CYS A 264 3.87 -1.96 -25.68
C CYS A 264 4.19 -0.58 -26.25
N ASN A 265 3.59 -0.25 -27.39
CA ASN A 265 3.73 1.03 -28.08
C ASN A 265 2.37 1.73 -28.17
N ASP A 266 1.63 1.77 -27.06
CA ASP A 266 0.32 2.43 -26.98
C ASP A 266 0.42 3.94 -26.73
N GLY A 267 1.63 4.46 -26.52
CA GLY A 267 1.88 5.89 -26.33
C GLY A 267 1.54 6.39 -24.93
N VAL A 268 1.18 5.51 -24.00
CA VAL A 268 0.99 5.85 -22.58
C VAL A 268 2.32 6.36 -22.03
N LYS A 269 2.27 7.50 -21.34
CA LYS A 269 3.42 8.11 -20.70
C LYS A 269 3.14 8.20 -19.21
N LEU A 270 4.19 8.01 -18.41
CA LEU A 270 4.14 8.41 -17.02
C LEU A 270 3.77 9.90 -16.97
N GLY A 271 2.70 10.23 -16.26
CA GLY A 271 2.25 11.59 -16.08
C GLY A 271 3.24 12.38 -15.25
N ILE A 272 3.03 13.70 -15.18
CA ILE A 272 3.70 14.51 -14.17
C ILE A 272 3.18 14.05 -12.81
N ARG A 273 4.07 13.81 -11.83
CA ARG A 273 3.71 13.51 -10.44
C ARG A 273 2.66 14.53 -9.98
N GLN A 274 1.43 14.07 -9.79
CA GLN A 274 0.38 14.87 -9.20
C GLN A 274 0.68 15.02 -7.72
N THR A 275 0.52 16.22 -7.18
CA THR A 275 0.62 16.51 -5.74
C THR A 275 -0.75 16.93 -5.23
N ASN A 276 -1.04 16.62 -3.96
CA ASN A 276 -2.27 17.08 -3.32
C ASN A 276 -2.22 18.57 -2.88
N TYR A 277 -1.26 19.34 -3.40
CA TYR A 277 -1.04 20.74 -3.09
C TYR A 277 -0.53 21.53 -4.30
N VAL A 278 -0.62 22.85 -4.21
CA VAL A 278 -0.02 23.80 -5.15
C VAL A 278 1.24 24.37 -4.52
N ASP A 279 2.38 24.35 -5.23
CA ASP A 279 3.61 24.93 -4.70
C ASP A 279 3.57 26.47 -4.75
N LEU A 280 3.49 27.08 -3.57
CA LEU A 280 3.46 28.52 -3.37
C LEU A 280 4.73 29.05 -2.69
N THR A 281 5.74 28.21 -2.48
CA THR A 281 6.95 28.53 -1.70
C THR A 281 7.78 29.63 -2.36
N SER A 282 7.86 29.60 -3.70
CA SER A 282 8.62 30.56 -4.49
C SER A 282 7.81 31.83 -4.82
N THR A 283 6.51 31.69 -5.07
CA THR A 283 5.64 32.76 -5.59
C THR A 283 4.99 33.59 -4.50
N LYS A 284 4.60 32.98 -3.38
CA LYS A 284 3.90 33.66 -2.28
C LYS A 284 4.60 33.58 -0.94
N LYS A 285 5.63 32.73 -0.79
CA LYS A 285 6.28 32.41 0.50
C LYS A 285 5.32 31.75 1.48
N TRP A 286 4.51 30.83 0.97
CA TRP A 286 3.65 29.96 1.76
C TRP A 286 3.98 28.51 1.45
N GLU A 287 3.97 27.66 2.47
CA GLU A 287 4.21 26.23 2.35
C GLU A 287 2.95 25.45 2.66
N TYR A 288 2.74 24.35 1.93
CA TYR A 288 1.75 23.36 2.28
C TYR A 288 2.29 22.50 3.43
N ILE A 289 1.58 22.46 4.55
CA ILE A 289 2.01 21.68 5.72
C ILE A 289 1.33 20.30 5.80
N GLY A 290 0.24 20.09 5.06
CA GLY A 290 -0.44 18.80 4.96
C GLY A 290 -1.96 18.92 5.02
N CYS A 291 -2.62 17.77 5.00
CA CYS A 291 -4.06 17.65 5.18
C CYS A 291 -4.39 17.47 6.67
N GLY A 292 -5.05 18.47 7.26
CA GLY A 292 -5.56 18.43 8.63
C GLY A 292 -7.00 17.93 8.70
N ARG A 293 -7.52 17.75 9.92
CA ARG A 293 -8.92 17.39 10.17
C ARG A 293 -9.70 18.61 10.63
N ASP A 294 -10.92 18.75 10.13
CA ASP A 294 -11.87 19.76 10.58
C ASP A 294 -13.18 19.10 11.04
N ASN A 295 -13.89 19.75 11.96
CA ASN A 295 -15.20 19.32 12.41
C ASN A 295 -16.07 20.53 12.73
N ILE A 296 -17.34 20.51 12.30
CA ILE A 296 -18.31 21.57 12.59
C ILE A 296 -18.43 21.87 14.10
N GLY A 297 -18.32 20.85 14.96
CA GLY A 297 -18.38 21.01 16.42
C GLY A 297 -17.07 21.43 17.09
N ASP A 298 -15.93 21.32 16.40
CA ASP A 298 -14.58 21.64 16.88
C ASP A 298 -13.75 22.06 15.65
N ARG A 299 -13.91 23.34 15.25
CA ARG A 299 -13.34 23.86 14.00
C ARG A 299 -11.84 24.08 14.18
N ALA A 300 -11.06 23.65 13.19
CA ALA A 300 -9.62 23.85 13.10
C ALA A 300 -9.29 25.34 13.04
N PHE A 301 -9.96 26.09 12.17
CA PHE A 301 -9.76 27.53 11.96
C PHE A 301 -11.04 28.32 12.23
N THR A 302 -10.93 29.32 13.11
CA THR A 302 -12.07 30.13 13.58
C THR A 302 -11.95 31.62 13.21
N GLY A 303 -10.98 31.99 12.35
CA GLY A 303 -10.81 33.36 11.86
C GLY A 303 -11.77 33.68 10.69
N PRO A 304 -11.48 34.75 9.93
CA PRO A 304 -12.24 35.11 8.74
C PRO A 304 -12.32 33.95 7.74
N SER A 305 -13.48 33.83 7.09
CA SER A 305 -13.74 32.77 6.12
C SER A 305 -14.74 33.19 5.05
N TRP A 306 -14.76 32.44 3.96
CA TRP A 306 -15.76 32.57 2.90
C TRP A 306 -15.98 31.24 2.17
N SER A 307 -17.06 31.17 1.39
CA SER A 307 -17.34 30.09 0.44
C SER A 307 -17.68 30.67 -0.93
N ARG A 308 -17.06 30.16 -2.00
CA ARG A 308 -17.23 30.65 -3.39
C ARG A 308 -17.20 29.50 -4.41
N ASP A 309 -17.83 29.75 -5.55
CA ASP A 309 -17.85 28.84 -6.70
C ASP A 309 -16.66 28.99 -7.66
N ASN A 310 -15.68 29.84 -7.31
CA ASN A 310 -14.48 30.08 -8.12
C ASN A 310 -13.23 30.11 -7.24
N THR A 311 -13.12 29.14 -6.35
CA THR A 311 -12.03 29.03 -5.37
C THR A 311 -10.79 28.44 -6.00
N THR A 312 -9.63 28.98 -5.63
CA THR A 312 -8.31 28.42 -5.95
C THR A 312 -7.47 28.46 -4.67
N VAL A 313 -6.39 27.67 -4.62
CA VAL A 313 -5.47 27.72 -3.48
C VAL A 313 -4.89 29.12 -3.30
N GLU A 314 -4.49 29.75 -4.41
CA GLU A 314 -3.92 31.10 -4.40
C GLU A 314 -4.90 32.13 -3.84
N SER A 315 -6.18 32.05 -4.22
CA SER A 315 -7.16 33.04 -3.79
C SER A 315 -7.48 32.94 -2.30
N CYS A 316 -7.41 31.74 -1.71
CA CYS A 316 -7.53 31.58 -0.26
C CYS A 316 -6.30 32.10 0.49
N VAL A 317 -5.09 31.75 0.04
CA VAL A 317 -3.85 32.24 0.63
C VAL A 317 -3.77 33.76 0.57
N ASP A 318 -4.13 34.37 -0.57
CA ASP A 318 -4.15 35.83 -0.73
C ASP A 318 -5.16 36.50 0.20
N PHE A 319 -6.33 35.88 0.38
CA PHE A 319 -7.33 36.37 1.33
C PHE A 319 -6.78 36.36 2.76
N CYS A 320 -6.27 35.23 3.25
CA CYS A 320 -5.76 35.14 4.62
C CYS A 320 -4.54 36.04 4.86
N SER A 321 -3.65 36.15 3.87
CA SER A 321 -2.53 37.08 3.95
C SER A 321 -2.98 38.54 4.01
N THR A 322 -4.04 38.92 3.28
CA THR A 322 -4.59 40.29 3.29
C THR A 322 -5.28 40.62 4.61
N GLU A 323 -5.97 39.64 5.19
CA GLU A 323 -6.60 39.75 6.51
C GLU A 323 -5.58 39.69 7.67
N GLY A 324 -4.29 39.47 7.38
CA GLY A 324 -3.20 39.50 8.36
C GLY A 324 -2.95 38.20 9.10
N TYR A 325 -3.47 37.07 8.60
CA TYR A 325 -3.34 35.74 9.20
C TYR A 325 -2.20 34.94 8.58
N THR A 326 -1.60 34.03 9.37
CA THR A 326 -0.46 33.20 8.94
C THR A 326 -0.84 31.81 8.47
N TYR A 327 -2.08 31.37 8.69
CA TYR A 327 -2.61 30.11 8.18
C TYR A 327 -3.80 30.34 7.26
N ALA A 328 -3.86 29.51 6.22
CA ALA A 328 -4.94 29.42 5.26
C ALA A 328 -5.35 27.95 5.13
N GLY A 329 -6.63 27.67 5.24
CA GLY A 329 -7.21 26.34 5.19
C GLY A 329 -8.28 26.28 4.13
N LEU A 330 -8.17 25.33 3.21
CA LEU A 330 -9.18 25.09 2.19
C LEU A 330 -9.97 23.83 2.51
N GLU A 331 -11.30 23.91 2.43
CA GLU A 331 -12.21 22.80 2.70
C GLU A 331 -13.32 22.74 1.63
N TYR A 332 -13.87 21.55 1.42
CA TYR A 332 -15.08 21.30 0.65
C TYR A 332 -15.13 22.01 -0.72
N LYS A 333 -14.00 22.00 -1.45
CA LYS A 333 -13.82 22.55 -2.83
C LYS A 333 -13.84 24.07 -2.93
N GLY A 334 -14.68 24.71 -2.13
CA GLY A 334 -15.07 26.11 -2.29
C GLY A 334 -14.83 26.98 -1.07
N GLU A 335 -14.47 26.41 0.07
CA GLU A 335 -14.38 27.11 1.35
C GLU A 335 -12.93 27.48 1.69
N CYS A 336 -12.77 28.66 2.30
CA CYS A 336 -11.50 29.19 2.75
C CYS A 336 -11.63 29.70 4.18
N PHE A 337 -10.70 29.33 5.04
CA PHE A 337 -10.65 29.69 6.45
C PHE A 337 -9.26 30.20 6.82
N CYS A 338 -9.19 31.25 7.63
CA CYS A 338 -7.94 31.81 8.11
C CYS A 338 -7.76 31.57 9.61
N ALA A 339 -6.50 31.45 10.05
CA ALA A 339 -6.15 31.40 11.47
C ALA A 339 -4.73 31.89 11.73
N ASP A 340 -4.45 32.27 12.98
CA ASP A 340 -3.10 32.62 13.43
C ASP A 340 -2.38 31.44 14.08
N LYS A 341 -3.13 30.36 14.37
CA LYS A 341 -2.65 29.19 15.06
C LYS A 341 -3.36 27.96 14.51
N LEU A 342 -2.62 26.87 14.45
CA LEU A 342 -3.13 25.54 14.21
C LEU A 342 -3.06 24.74 15.52
N ASP A 343 -4.21 24.29 16.02
CA ASP A 343 -4.26 23.35 17.13
C ASP A 343 -3.77 21.97 16.66
N GLU A 344 -2.87 21.36 17.44
CA GLU A 344 -2.27 20.06 17.13
C GLU A 344 -3.31 18.94 16.92
N ARG A 345 -4.50 19.05 17.53
CA ARG A 345 -5.60 18.10 17.34
C ARG A 345 -6.14 18.08 15.91
N HIS A 346 -5.98 19.19 15.19
CA HIS A 346 -6.42 19.38 13.80
C HIS A 346 -5.26 19.33 12.79
N ALA A 347 -4.03 19.31 13.29
CA ALA A 347 -2.84 19.33 12.45
C ALA A 347 -2.69 18.04 11.63
N PRO A 348 -2.03 18.12 10.46
CA PRO A 348 -1.65 16.93 9.70
C PRO A 348 -0.81 15.97 10.55
N LYS A 349 -1.11 14.68 10.46
CA LYS A 349 -0.38 13.65 11.19
C LYS A 349 0.74 13.09 10.31
N ALA A 350 1.93 12.94 10.90
CA ALA A 350 3.07 12.40 10.17
C ALA A 350 2.78 10.98 9.67
N GLY A 351 3.04 10.72 8.39
CA GLY A 351 2.77 9.42 7.75
C GLY A 351 1.34 9.25 7.23
N ILE A 352 0.44 10.21 7.48
CA ILE A 352 -0.94 10.20 6.97
C ILE A 352 -1.09 11.34 5.96
N MET A 353 -1.47 11.00 4.73
CA MET A 353 -1.71 11.98 3.67
C MET A 353 -3.01 12.76 3.89
N GLY A 354 -4.01 12.12 4.51
CA GLY A 354 -5.30 12.72 4.87
C GLY A 354 -6.31 12.71 3.73
N ALA A 355 -7.57 13.02 4.02
CA ALA A 355 -8.69 12.97 3.07
C ALA A 355 -8.86 14.25 2.21
N CYS A 356 -7.77 14.94 1.89
CA CYS A 356 -7.80 16.13 1.04
C CYS A 356 -7.66 15.73 -0.43
N SER A 357 -8.80 15.48 -1.09
CA SER A 357 -8.84 15.02 -2.48
C SER A 357 -9.82 15.80 -3.35
N MET A 358 -10.58 16.73 -2.77
CA MET A 358 -11.63 17.44 -3.50
C MET A 358 -11.05 18.55 -4.37
N LYS A 359 -11.41 18.55 -5.66
CA LYS A 359 -10.95 19.55 -6.63
C LYS A 359 -11.56 20.92 -6.38
N CYS A 360 -10.76 21.97 -6.52
CA CYS A 360 -11.21 23.34 -6.30
C CYS A 360 -12.30 23.77 -7.29
N THR A 361 -13.24 24.62 -6.85
CA THR A 361 -14.34 25.10 -7.71
C THR A 361 -13.88 26.02 -8.85
N GLY A 362 -12.79 26.77 -8.66
CA GLY A 362 -12.22 27.68 -9.67
C GLY A 362 -11.05 27.10 -10.48
N ASN A 363 -10.47 25.99 -10.05
CA ASN A 363 -9.43 25.28 -10.80
C ASN A 363 -9.45 23.77 -10.48
N PRO A 364 -9.98 22.91 -11.36
CA PRO A 364 -10.10 21.48 -11.09
C PRO A 364 -8.76 20.73 -11.04
N ASP A 365 -7.66 21.36 -11.47
CA ASP A 365 -6.32 20.78 -11.36
C ASP A 365 -5.75 20.93 -9.94
N GLN A 366 -6.37 21.76 -9.09
CA GLN A 366 -5.96 22.00 -7.71
C GLN A 366 -6.83 21.24 -6.71
N VAL A 367 -6.29 20.96 -5.51
CA VAL A 367 -6.99 20.33 -4.39
C VAL A 367 -7.33 21.36 -3.31
N CYS A 368 -8.60 21.45 -2.94
CA CYS A 368 -9.16 22.38 -1.96
C CYS A 368 -9.88 21.62 -0.83
N GLY A 369 -9.12 20.80 -0.11
CA GLY A 369 -9.59 20.05 1.07
C GLY A 369 -10.46 18.84 0.76
N GLY A 370 -11.36 18.53 1.70
CA GLY A 370 -12.29 17.40 1.69
C GLY A 370 -13.55 17.69 2.50
N TRP A 371 -14.28 16.65 2.91
CA TRP A 371 -15.56 16.80 3.62
C TRP A 371 -15.42 17.20 5.11
N ALA A 372 -14.34 16.77 5.75
CA ALA A 372 -13.97 17.06 7.13
C ALA A 372 -12.43 17.17 7.23
N ALA A 373 -11.84 17.67 6.14
CA ALA A 373 -10.42 17.57 5.86
C ALA A 373 -9.97 18.88 5.19
N MET A 374 -8.92 19.47 5.74
CA MET A 374 -8.50 20.82 5.38
C MET A 374 -7.11 20.79 4.76
N SER A 375 -6.98 21.32 3.53
CA SER A 375 -5.66 21.56 2.94
C SER A 375 -5.06 22.79 3.61
N ILE A 376 -4.02 22.61 4.44
CA ILE A 376 -3.48 23.70 5.27
C ILE A 376 -2.18 24.23 4.67
N TYR A 377 -2.13 25.55 4.52
CA TYR A 377 -0.97 26.33 4.13
C TYR A 377 -0.57 27.27 5.27
N HIS A 378 0.74 27.51 5.39
CA HIS A 378 1.30 28.38 6.40
C HIS A 378 2.29 29.37 5.78
N ALA A 379 2.26 30.62 6.24
CA ALA A 379 3.21 31.64 5.85
C ALA A 379 4.64 31.25 6.30
N CYS A 380 5.59 31.29 5.37
CA CYS A 380 6.97 30.99 5.66
C CYS A 380 7.63 32.14 6.47
N PRO A 381 8.58 31.84 7.37
CA PRO A 381 9.32 32.89 8.06
C PRO A 381 10.18 33.71 7.08
N GLU A 382 10.30 35.03 7.28
CA GLU A 382 11.03 35.94 6.37
C GLU A 382 12.47 35.50 6.02
N ASN A 383 13.14 34.80 6.94
CA ASN A 383 14.49 34.27 6.76
C ASN A 383 14.58 32.77 7.09
N GLY A 384 13.46 32.05 6.96
CA GLY A 384 13.35 30.63 7.27
C GLY A 384 13.32 29.73 6.03
N PRO A 385 13.45 28.40 6.22
CA PRO A 385 13.11 27.45 5.17
C PRO A 385 11.63 27.60 4.80
N CYS A 386 11.32 27.38 3.53
CA CYS A 386 9.97 27.40 2.99
C CYS A 386 9.86 26.20 2.06
N ALA A 387 9.22 25.13 2.53
CA ALA A 387 9.21 23.85 1.83
C ALA A 387 7.91 23.12 2.08
N ASN A 388 7.28 22.66 1.02
CA ASN A 388 6.05 21.88 1.12
C ASN A 388 6.31 20.52 1.75
N ASN A 389 5.29 19.99 2.41
CA ASN A 389 5.27 18.61 2.86
C ASN A 389 5.01 17.68 1.66
N GLU A 390 6.08 17.16 1.04
CA GLU A 390 6.01 16.37 -0.22
C GLU A 390 5.54 14.90 -0.04
N GLU A 391 4.60 14.69 0.87
CA GLU A 391 3.86 13.45 1.15
C GLU A 391 4.55 12.37 1.98
N PHE A 392 5.83 12.43 2.34
CA PHE A 392 6.43 11.46 3.30
C PHE A 392 7.52 12.01 4.24
N GLY A 393 7.57 13.33 4.45
CA GLY A 393 8.60 13.91 5.31
C GLY A 393 8.40 15.39 5.58
N LYS A 394 7.89 15.69 6.79
CA LYS A 394 7.97 16.96 7.54
C LYS A 394 8.20 18.24 6.70
N ALA A 395 7.13 18.98 6.40
CA ALA A 395 7.17 20.43 6.65
C ALA A 395 6.75 20.63 8.11
N THR A 396 7.44 21.32 9.00
CA THR A 396 8.63 22.16 8.93
C THR A 396 9.32 22.12 10.31
N ALA A 397 10.34 22.96 10.50
CA ALA A 397 11.07 23.18 11.76
C ALA A 397 10.27 22.90 13.05
N LYS A 398 10.89 22.13 13.98
CA LYS A 398 10.54 22.05 15.42
C LYS A 398 9.50 20.98 15.84
N ALA A 399 9.77 19.71 15.59
CA ALA A 399 9.23 18.60 16.41
C ALA A 399 10.32 17.57 16.75
N LYS A 400 11.18 17.95 17.71
CA LYS A 400 12.06 17.06 18.50
C LYS A 400 11.80 17.38 19.97
N ARG A 401 10.79 16.75 20.57
CA ARG A 401 10.56 16.51 22.02
C ARG A 401 9.06 16.42 22.27
N ALA A 402 8.53 15.21 22.37
CA ALA A 402 7.36 14.83 23.20
C ALA A 402 6.75 13.52 22.66
N ALA A 403 7.52 12.44 22.70
CA ALA A 403 6.96 11.08 22.57
C ALA A 403 7.87 10.11 23.33
N MET A 404 8.16 10.46 24.58
CA MET A 404 8.63 9.53 25.59
C MET A 404 7.70 9.74 26.77
N GLU A 405 7.21 8.64 27.33
CA GLU A 405 6.38 8.52 28.54
C GLU A 405 4.86 8.60 28.35
N ALA A 406 4.20 7.42 28.27
CA ALA A 406 3.31 6.95 29.35
C ALA A 406 2.77 5.52 29.08
N PRO A 407 2.90 4.57 30.04
CA PRO A 407 2.26 3.24 30.02
C PRO A 407 0.93 3.22 30.82
N VAL A 408 0.17 2.11 30.77
CA VAL A 408 -0.82 1.52 31.75
C VAL A 408 -1.97 0.81 30.98
N LEU A 409 -1.95 -0.53 30.79
CA LEU A 409 -2.46 -1.68 31.60
C LEU A 409 -3.94 -2.15 31.36
N LEU A 410 -4.03 -3.42 30.88
CA LEU A 410 -4.90 -4.57 31.31
C LEU A 410 -6.37 -4.75 30.83
N LYS A 411 -6.66 -5.76 29.98
CA LYS A 411 -7.13 -7.16 30.33
C LYS A 411 -7.74 -7.98 29.16
N LYS A 412 -7.24 -9.24 29.00
CA LYS A 412 -7.85 -10.55 28.56
C LYS A 412 -9.00 -10.58 27.52
N LYS A 413 -9.00 -11.47 26.49
CA LYS A 413 -9.18 -12.96 26.57
C LYS A 413 -8.90 -13.67 25.22
N VAL A 414 -8.71 -14.99 25.27
CA VAL A 414 -8.00 -15.96 24.38
C VAL A 414 -8.79 -16.60 23.21
N ARG A 415 -8.14 -16.86 22.04
CA ARG A 415 -8.07 -18.13 21.23
C ARG A 415 -7.29 -17.91 19.88
N THR A 416 -6.01 -18.31 19.74
CA THR A 416 -5.37 -19.54 19.15
C THR A 416 -5.17 -19.62 17.61
N HIS A 417 -4.07 -19.05 17.06
CA HIS A 417 -2.99 -19.64 16.20
C HIS A 417 -1.97 -18.53 15.76
N PRO A 418 -0.69 -18.85 15.42
CA PRO A 418 0.47 -18.14 15.99
C PRO A 418 1.36 -17.25 15.08
N ARG A 419 1.91 -16.18 15.68
CA ARG A 419 3.12 -15.40 15.32
C ARG A 419 3.12 -14.66 13.99
N GLU A 420 2.32 -13.61 13.91
CA GLU A 420 2.20 -12.80 12.71
C GLU A 420 2.28 -11.32 13.07
N ILE A 421 3.14 -10.57 12.40
CA ILE A 421 3.06 -9.12 12.34
C ILE A 421 2.39 -8.80 11.02
N VAL A 422 1.13 -8.38 11.08
CA VAL A 422 0.38 -7.88 9.92
C VAL A 422 0.67 -6.39 9.76
N VAL A 423 0.97 -5.97 8.54
CA VAL A 423 1.10 -4.56 8.19
C VAL A 423 -0.01 -4.28 7.19
N ALA A 424 -1.08 -3.68 7.68
CA ALA A 424 -2.21 -3.20 6.89
C ALA A 424 -2.03 -1.71 6.60
#